data_AF-A0A1G9CRE4-F1
#
_entry.id   AF-A0A1G9CRE4-F1
#
_cell.length_a   1.000
_cell.length_b   1.000
_cell.length_c   1.000
_cell.angle_alpha   90.00
_cell.angle_beta   90.00
_cell.angle_gamma   90.00
#
_symmetry.space_group_name_H-M   'P 1'
#
loop_
_entity.id
_entity.type
_entity.pdbx_description
1 polymer ?
#
loop_
_entity_poly.entity_id
_entity_poly.type
_entity_poly.pdbx_seq_one_letter_code
_entity_poly.pdbx_strand_id
1 'polypeptide(L)'
;MFLYLLMLCAIVGILALATIVLRRLKNRQVRQDELWSGYQQHMNALREASPEAELARVAQVYQRAKSGTKAVIAWERTGVEQDSWFEGMDPSPGDVLLLRRGPGWGPDSASPNVFYVAPGQVLSSMTVEAQAAAARHERRLAATGVTP
;
A
#
# COMPACT_ATOMS: atom_id res chain seq x y z
N MET A 1 -15.84 -14.06 53.05
CA MET A 1 -16.72 -13.13 52.30
C MET A 1 -15.92 -11.99 51.65
N PHE A 2 -15.09 -11.26 52.40
CA PHE A 2 -14.32 -10.12 51.89
C PHE A 2 -13.32 -10.46 50.76
N LEU A 3 -12.54 -11.54 50.92
CA LEU A 3 -11.61 -12.04 49.88
C LEU A 3 -12.30 -12.47 48.58
N TYR A 4 -13.52 -13.01 48.70
CA TYR A 4 -14.31 -13.44 47.54
C TYR A 4 -14.81 -12.23 46.74
N LEU A 5 -15.21 -11.17 47.44
CA LEU A 5 -15.63 -9.90 46.84
C LEU A 5 -14.47 -9.18 46.12
N LEU A 6 -13.26 -9.21 46.70
CA LEU A 6 -12.06 -8.66 46.07
C LEU A 6 -11.65 -9.44 44.81
N MET A 7 -11.68 -10.77 44.85
CA MET A 7 -11.45 -11.63 43.68
C MET A 7 -12.44 -11.35 42.56
N LEU A 8 -13.73 -11.19 42.89
CA LEU A 8 -14.77 -10.92 41.91
C LEU A 8 -14.59 -9.55 41.24
N CYS A 9 -14.23 -8.51 42.02
CA CYS A 9 -13.89 -7.20 41.48
C CYS A 9 -12.65 -7.24 40.57
N ALA A 10 -11.61 -8.01 40.93
CA ALA A 10 -10.42 -8.15 40.12
C ALA A 10 -10.73 -8.83 38.76
N ILE A 11 -11.54 -9.88 38.75
CA ILE A 11 -11.96 -10.57 37.53
C ILE A 11 -12.76 -9.63 36.63
N VAL A 12 -13.74 -8.90 37.19
CA VAL A 12 -14.54 -7.92 36.43
C VAL A 12 -13.64 -6.82 35.86
N GLY A 13 -12.67 -6.32 36.64
CA GLY A 13 -11.70 -5.33 36.18
C GLY A 13 -10.85 -5.82 35.00
N ILE A 14 -10.36 -7.06 35.06
CA ILE A 14 -9.59 -7.68 33.98
C ILE A 14 -10.44 -7.84 32.72
N LEU A 15 -11.69 -8.32 32.85
CA LEU A 15 -12.61 -8.49 31.72
C LEU A 15 -12.98 -7.14 31.09
N ALA A 16 -13.23 -6.11 31.90
CA ALA A 16 -13.48 -4.76 31.41
C ALA A 16 -12.26 -4.18 30.66
N LEU A 17 -11.06 -4.36 31.20
CA LEU A 17 -9.83 -3.91 30.54
C LEU A 17 -9.61 -4.66 29.20
N ALA A 18 -9.77 -5.98 29.20
CA ALA A 18 -9.61 -6.81 28.01
C ALA A 18 -10.58 -6.40 26.90
N THR A 19 -11.85 -6.17 27.23
CA THR A 19 -12.87 -5.72 26.26
C THR A 19 -12.57 -4.33 25.71
N ILE A 20 -12.09 -3.39 26.53
CA ILE A 20 -11.68 -2.05 26.07
C ILE A 20 -10.50 -2.13 25.11
N VAL A 21 -9.48 -2.94 25.44
CA VAL A 21 -8.30 -3.13 24.59
C VAL A 21 -8.70 -3.76 23.26
N LEU A 22 -9.49 -4.82 23.28
CA LEU A 22 -9.98 -5.48 22.06
C LEU A 22 -10.81 -4.53 21.18
N ARG A 23 -11.68 -3.70 21.78
CA ARG A 23 -12.44 -2.68 21.04
C ARG A 23 -11.53 -1.63 20.41
N ARG A 24 -10.50 -1.16 21.14
CA ARG A 24 -9.54 -0.19 20.59
C ARG A 24 -8.74 -0.77 19.43
N LEU A 25 -8.29 -2.03 19.54
CA LEU A 25 -7.59 -2.71 18.46
C LEU A 25 -8.49 -2.87 17.23
N LYS A 26 -9.74 -3.32 17.42
CA LYS A 26 -10.73 -3.43 16.34
C LYS A 26 -11.01 -2.09 15.68
N ASN A 27 -11.25 -1.03 16.45
CA ASN A 27 -11.54 0.30 15.89
C ASN A 27 -10.33 0.90 15.16
N ARG A 28 -9.10 0.64 15.63
CA ARG A 28 -7.87 1.04 14.92
C ARG A 28 -7.76 0.33 13.58
N GLN A 29 -8.05 -0.97 13.53
CA GLN A 29 -8.06 -1.74 12.28
C GLN A 29 -9.12 -1.24 11.30
N VAL A 30 -10.35 -0.99 11.76
CA VAL A 30 -11.44 -0.47 10.91
C VAL A 30 -11.06 0.87 10.28
N ARG A 31 -10.54 1.83 11.09
CA ARG A 31 -10.12 3.14 10.57
C ARG A 31 -8.97 3.03 9.56
N GLN A 32 -8.00 2.14 9.80
CA GLN A 32 -6.90 1.93 8.85
C GLN A 32 -7.39 1.31 7.54
N ASP A 33 -8.33 0.36 7.63
CA ASP A 33 -8.86 -0.30 6.44
C ASP A 33 -9.78 0.64 5.63
N GLU A 34 -10.52 1.56 6.26
CA GLU A 34 -11.30 2.62 5.57
C GLU A 34 -10.41 3.63 4.85
N LEU A 35 -9.31 4.05 5.49
CA LEU A 35 -8.30 4.90 4.83
C LEU A 35 -7.73 4.19 3.60
N TRP A 36 -7.61 2.86 3.67
CA TRP A 36 -6.99 2.09 2.61
C TRP A 36 -7.92 1.71 1.45
N SER A 37 -9.21 1.52 1.69
CA SER A 37 -10.19 1.39 0.61
C SER A 37 -10.36 2.70 -0.17
N GLY A 38 -10.33 3.84 0.52
CA GLY A 38 -10.28 5.16 -0.11
C GLY A 38 -9.04 5.35 -1.00
N TYR A 39 -7.93 4.70 -0.63
CA TYR A 39 -6.70 4.74 -1.42
C TYR A 39 -6.82 4.00 -2.76
N GLN A 40 -7.45 2.83 -2.78
CA GLN A 40 -7.72 2.09 -4.01
C GLN A 40 -8.68 2.86 -4.93
N GLN A 41 -9.73 3.45 -4.36
CA GLN A 41 -10.65 4.33 -5.11
C GLN A 41 -9.92 5.54 -5.70
N HIS A 42 -9.04 6.16 -4.92
CA HIS A 42 -8.22 7.28 -5.38
C HIS A 42 -7.30 6.88 -6.53
N MET A 43 -6.63 5.72 -6.44
CA MET A 43 -5.75 5.22 -7.49
C MET A 43 -6.52 4.88 -8.77
N ASN A 44 -7.73 4.32 -8.66
CA ASN A 44 -8.61 4.08 -9.79
C ASN A 44 -9.09 5.40 -10.43
N ALA A 45 -9.50 6.38 -9.63
CA ALA A 45 -9.92 7.69 -10.13
C ALA A 45 -8.77 8.42 -10.85
N LEU A 46 -7.54 8.35 -10.32
CA LEU A 46 -6.36 8.90 -10.98
C LEU A 46 -6.05 8.19 -12.29
N ARG A 47 -6.22 6.87 -12.35
CA ARG A 47 -6.05 6.06 -13.56
C ARG A 47 -7.07 6.45 -14.63
N GLU A 48 -8.34 6.64 -14.25
CA GLU A 48 -9.40 7.09 -15.16
C GLU A 48 -9.13 8.52 -15.68
N ALA A 49 -8.61 9.39 -14.81
CA ALA A 49 -8.28 10.77 -15.16
C ALA A 49 -6.98 10.92 -15.97
N SER A 50 -6.12 9.89 -16.02
CA SER A 50 -4.79 9.94 -16.64
C SER A 50 -4.65 8.79 -17.67
N PRO A 51 -5.14 8.94 -18.91
CA PRO A 51 -5.08 7.91 -19.95
C PRO A 51 -3.66 7.43 -20.28
N GLU A 52 -2.67 8.28 -20.03
CA GLU A 52 -1.25 8.00 -20.22
C GLU A 52 -0.60 7.28 -19.03
N ALA A 53 -1.32 7.04 -17.93
CA ALA A 53 -0.80 6.38 -16.76
C ALA A 53 -1.02 4.87 -16.79
N GLU A 54 -0.05 4.12 -16.29
CA GLU A 54 -0.07 2.66 -16.24
C GLU A 54 0.37 2.18 -14.86
N LEU A 55 -0.27 1.11 -14.39
CA LEU A 55 0.10 0.48 -13.13
C LEU A 55 1.34 -0.39 -13.34
N ALA A 56 2.28 -0.27 -12.43
CA ALA A 56 3.46 -1.11 -12.36
C ALA A 56 3.67 -1.58 -10.92
N ARG A 57 4.12 -2.83 -10.78
CA ARG A 57 4.55 -3.38 -9.50
C ARG A 57 6.05 -3.30 -9.40
N VAL A 58 6.57 -2.90 -8.25
CA VAL A 58 8.00 -2.95 -7.96
C VAL A 58 8.38 -4.40 -7.71
N ALA A 59 9.01 -5.04 -8.69
CA ALA A 59 9.39 -6.45 -8.60
C ALA A 59 10.60 -6.64 -7.68
N GLN A 60 11.62 -5.78 -7.85
CA GLN A 60 12.87 -5.86 -7.11
C GLN A 60 13.48 -4.48 -6.94
N VAL A 61 14.08 -4.22 -5.78
CA VAL A 61 14.96 -3.06 -5.55
C VAL A 61 16.37 -3.59 -5.37
N TYR A 62 17.29 -3.20 -6.25
CA TYR A 62 18.67 -3.72 -6.22
C TYR A 62 19.71 -2.65 -5.91
N GLN A 63 19.36 -1.35 -5.98
CA GLN A 63 20.23 -0.28 -5.51
C GLN A 63 19.41 0.85 -4.91
N ARG A 64 19.77 1.27 -3.70
CA ARG A 64 19.30 2.51 -3.08
C ARG A 64 20.45 3.50 -3.02
N ALA A 65 20.22 4.74 -3.44
CA ALA A 65 21.19 5.82 -3.40
C ALA A 65 20.55 7.08 -2.82
N LYS A 66 21.39 8.05 -2.43
CA LYS A 66 20.90 9.32 -1.84
C LYS A 66 19.95 10.09 -2.77
N SER A 67 20.13 9.97 -4.08
CA SER A 67 19.36 10.69 -5.10
C SER A 67 18.24 9.86 -5.74
N GLY A 68 18.05 8.60 -5.33
CA GLY A 68 17.05 7.74 -5.95
C GLY A 68 17.34 6.25 -5.82
N THR A 69 16.48 5.45 -6.43
CA THR A 69 16.50 3.99 -6.32
C THR A 69 16.50 3.33 -7.70
N LYS A 70 17.40 2.37 -7.93
CA LYS A 70 17.30 1.43 -9.07
C LYS A 70 16.47 0.22 -8.67
N ALA A 71 15.47 -0.07 -9.49
CA ALA A 71 14.52 -1.14 -9.27
C ALA A 71 14.05 -1.74 -10.60
N VAL A 72 13.61 -2.99 -10.56
CA VAL A 72 12.86 -3.63 -11.64
C VAL A 72 11.38 -3.42 -11.34
N ILE A 73 10.63 -2.93 -12.32
CA ILE A 73 9.17 -2.90 -12.29
C ILE A 73 8.59 -3.94 -13.24
N ALA A 74 7.42 -4.46 -12.93
CA ALA A 74 6.60 -5.25 -13.83
C ALA A 74 5.32 -4.47 -14.16
N TRP A 75 5.07 -4.20 -15.44
CA TRP A 75 3.84 -3.53 -15.88
C TRP A 75 2.63 -4.44 -15.66
N GLU A 76 1.64 -4.01 -14.87
CA GLU A 76 0.49 -4.85 -14.50
C GLU A 76 -0.34 -5.31 -15.70
N ARG A 77 -0.35 -4.55 -16.80
CA ARG A 77 -1.10 -4.90 -18.01
C ARG A 77 -0.43 -6.00 -18.84
N THR A 78 0.90 -6.00 -18.93
CA THR A 78 1.64 -6.88 -19.85
C THR A 78 2.50 -7.92 -19.15
N GLY A 79 2.76 -7.74 -17.86
CA GLY A 79 3.74 -8.52 -17.09
C GLY A 79 5.19 -8.26 -17.51
N VAL A 80 5.45 -7.33 -18.43
CA VAL A 80 6.79 -7.05 -18.92
C VAL A 80 7.60 -6.37 -17.81
N GLU A 81 8.76 -6.94 -17.52
CA GLU A 81 9.73 -6.37 -16.60
C GLU A 81 10.57 -5.29 -17.27
N GLN A 82 10.90 -4.25 -16.51
CA GLN A 82 11.68 -3.13 -16.99
C GLN A 82 12.57 -2.57 -15.87
N ASP A 83 13.86 -2.44 -16.14
CA ASP A 83 14.77 -1.71 -15.26
C ASP A 83 14.34 -0.26 -15.17
N SER A 84 14.40 0.31 -13.97
CA SER A 84 13.90 1.64 -13.68
C SER A 84 14.78 2.38 -12.68
N TRP A 85 14.87 3.69 -12.87
CA TRP A 85 15.48 4.61 -11.92
C TRP A 85 14.43 5.59 -11.38
N PHE A 86 14.20 5.56 -10.07
CA PHE A 86 13.30 6.44 -9.37
C PHE A 86 14.08 7.60 -8.77
N GLU A 87 14.03 8.77 -9.40
CA GLU A 87 14.68 9.97 -8.89
C GLU A 87 13.98 10.47 -7.62
N GLY A 88 14.74 10.59 -6.52
CA GLY A 88 14.27 11.14 -5.25
C GLY A 88 13.21 10.30 -4.53
N MET A 89 12.98 9.05 -4.95
CA MET A 89 12.00 8.16 -4.34
C MET A 89 12.62 6.79 -4.04
N ASP A 90 12.18 6.20 -2.93
CA ASP A 90 12.62 4.89 -2.44
C ASP A 90 11.44 3.91 -2.36
N PRO A 91 10.94 3.39 -3.50
CA PRO A 91 9.90 2.37 -3.47
C PRO A 91 10.39 1.08 -2.79
N SER A 92 9.47 0.29 -2.28
CA SER A 92 9.73 -1.03 -1.71
C SER A 92 9.26 -2.15 -2.66
N PRO A 93 9.94 -3.31 -2.67
CA PRO A 93 9.45 -4.47 -3.40
C PRO A 93 8.01 -4.81 -3.01
N GLY A 94 7.17 -5.05 -4.03
CA GLY A 94 5.75 -5.34 -3.89
C GLY A 94 4.83 -4.11 -3.93
N ASP A 95 5.37 -2.89 -3.83
CA ASP A 95 4.59 -1.66 -4.00
C ASP A 95 3.98 -1.62 -5.41
N VAL A 96 2.75 -1.12 -5.51
CA VAL A 96 2.07 -0.86 -6.78
C VAL A 96 2.08 0.64 -7.02
N LEU A 97 2.61 1.07 -8.15
CA LEU A 97 2.77 2.46 -8.53
C LEU A 97 1.88 2.77 -9.73
N LEU A 98 1.18 3.90 -9.69
CA LEU A 98 0.55 4.48 -10.87
C LEU A 98 1.55 5.44 -11.51
N LEU A 99 2.11 5.03 -12.64
CA LEU A 99 3.18 5.75 -13.32
C LEU A 99 2.63 6.42 -14.57
N ARG A 100 2.82 7.74 -14.69
CA ARG A 100 2.63 8.43 -15.96
C ARG A 100 3.69 7.94 -16.94
N ARG A 101 3.27 7.52 -18.15
CA ARG A 101 4.23 7.21 -19.22
C ARG A 101 5.12 8.41 -19.48
N GLY A 102 6.43 8.17 -19.42
CA GLY A 102 7.46 9.15 -19.72
C GLY A 102 8.42 8.60 -20.77
N PRO A 103 9.20 9.46 -21.44
CA PRO A 103 10.34 9.00 -22.23
C PRO A 103 11.31 8.26 -21.31
N GLY A 104 11.60 6.99 -21.63
CA GLY A 104 12.58 6.19 -20.92
C GLY A 104 14.00 6.66 -21.25
N TRP A 105 14.58 7.50 -20.38
CA TRP A 105 15.99 7.90 -20.44
C TRP A 105 16.51 8.29 -19.05
N GLY A 106 17.43 7.48 -18.49
CA GLY A 106 18.14 7.76 -17.24
C GLY A 106 19.66 7.78 -17.42
N PRO A 107 20.43 8.44 -16.53
CA PRO A 107 21.86 8.69 -16.70
C PRO A 107 22.71 7.47 -16.35
N ASP A 108 22.73 6.46 -17.22
CA ASP A 108 23.76 5.42 -17.19
C ASP A 108 24.03 4.92 -18.61
N SER A 109 25.20 5.25 -19.14
CA SER A 109 25.60 5.02 -20.55
C SER A 109 25.77 3.54 -20.94
N ALA A 110 25.55 2.60 -20.02
CA ALA A 110 25.82 1.17 -20.22
C ALA A 110 24.58 0.30 -20.48
N SER A 111 23.36 0.79 -20.23
CA SER A 111 22.13 0.00 -20.37
C SER A 111 21.06 0.75 -21.17
N PRO A 112 20.77 0.37 -22.42
CA PRO A 112 19.87 1.11 -23.30
C PRO A 112 18.37 1.03 -22.93
N ASN A 113 17.97 0.31 -21.86
CA ASN A 113 16.58 -0.03 -21.57
C ASN A 113 16.04 0.45 -20.20
N VAL A 114 16.70 1.42 -19.54
CA VAL A 114 16.25 1.89 -18.21
C VAL A 114 15.13 2.94 -18.34
N PHE A 115 14.00 2.68 -17.68
CA PHE A 115 12.91 3.62 -17.52
C PHE A 115 13.22 4.65 -16.42
N TYR A 116 13.33 5.92 -16.79
CA TYR A 116 13.56 6.98 -15.83
C TYR A 116 12.24 7.53 -15.32
N VAL A 117 12.11 7.55 -13.99
CA VAL A 117 10.94 8.05 -13.28
C VAL A 117 11.34 9.33 -12.55
N ALA A 118 10.99 10.46 -13.14
CA ALA A 118 11.21 11.79 -12.60
C ALA A 118 10.22 12.10 -11.45
N PRO A 119 10.54 13.08 -10.58
CA PRO A 119 9.60 13.58 -9.60
C PRO A 119 8.27 13.98 -10.26
N GLY A 120 7.16 13.50 -9.70
CA GLY A 120 5.81 13.76 -10.23
C GLY A 120 5.33 12.82 -11.35
N GLN A 121 6.16 11.89 -11.83
CA GLN A 121 5.69 10.80 -12.72
C GLN A 121 5.07 9.64 -11.97
N VAL A 122 5.35 9.50 -10.67
CA VAL A 122 4.57 8.64 -9.78
C VAL A 122 3.34 9.42 -9.32
N LEU A 123 2.18 9.10 -9.88
CA LEU A 123 0.93 9.78 -9.57
C LEU A 123 0.34 9.29 -8.24
N SER A 124 0.57 8.01 -7.91
CA SER A 124 0.14 7.40 -6.65
C SER A 124 0.93 6.12 -6.39
N SER A 125 1.00 5.68 -5.13
CA SER A 125 1.74 4.48 -4.71
C SER A 125 1.03 3.70 -3.60
N MET A 126 0.75 2.43 -3.79
CA MET A 126 0.10 1.57 -2.81
C MET A 126 1.09 0.55 -2.27
N THR A 127 1.41 0.62 -0.98
CA THR A 127 2.36 -0.33 -0.37
C THR A 127 1.79 -1.76 -0.30
N VAL A 128 2.55 -2.71 0.20
CA VAL A 128 2.07 -4.09 0.40
C VAL A 128 1.05 -4.19 1.53
N GLU A 129 1.28 -3.52 2.66
CA GLU A 129 0.40 -3.56 3.85
C GLU A 129 -0.98 -2.96 3.54
N ALA A 130 -0.88 -1.85 2.84
CA ALA A 130 -1.87 -1.17 2.07
C ALA A 130 -2.71 -2.12 1.19
N GLN A 131 -2.12 -2.73 0.16
CA GLN A 131 -2.80 -3.73 -0.69
C GLN A 131 -3.55 -4.78 0.15
N ALA A 132 -2.92 -5.30 1.20
CA ALA A 132 -3.55 -6.27 2.08
C ALA A 132 -4.75 -5.70 2.86
N ALA A 133 -4.71 -4.44 3.28
CA ALA A 133 -5.80 -3.76 3.95
C ALA A 133 -7.01 -3.54 3.03
N ALA A 134 -6.78 -3.06 1.81
CA ALA A 134 -7.81 -2.97 0.77
C ALA A 134 -8.48 -4.33 0.54
N ALA A 135 -7.69 -5.38 0.30
CA ALA A 135 -8.22 -6.73 0.06
C ALA A 135 -8.99 -7.32 1.26
N ARG A 136 -8.64 -6.95 2.50
CA ARG A 136 -9.43 -7.32 3.69
C ARG A 136 -10.75 -6.57 3.74
N HIS A 137 -10.74 -5.29 3.38
CA HIS A 137 -11.94 -4.46 3.33
C HIS A 137 -12.95 -5.00 2.31
N GLU A 138 -12.51 -5.29 1.09
CA GLU A 138 -13.35 -5.88 0.04
C GLU A 138 -13.97 -7.21 0.47
N ARG A 139 -13.16 -8.10 1.08
CA ARG A 139 -13.66 -9.38 1.61
C ARG A 139 -14.73 -9.20 2.68
N ARG A 140 -14.63 -8.16 3.51
CA ARG A 140 -15.68 -7.86 4.51
C ARG A 140 -16.95 -7.33 3.86
N LEU A 141 -16.84 -6.42 2.89
CA LEU A 141 -18.01 -5.93 2.15
C LEU A 141 -18.78 -7.08 1.51
N ALA A 142 -18.07 -7.97 0.82
CA ALA A 142 -18.64 -9.18 0.22
C ALA A 142 -19.31 -10.09 1.26
N ALA A 143 -18.70 -10.27 2.44
CA ALA A 143 -19.25 -11.09 3.51
C ALA A 143 -20.49 -10.47 4.19
N THR A 144 -20.60 -9.14 4.21
CA THR A 144 -21.76 -8.43 4.79
C THR A 144 -22.96 -8.31 3.87
N GLY A 145 -22.85 -8.73 2.60
CA GLY A 145 -23.93 -8.62 1.61
C GLY A 145 -24.29 -7.17 1.23
N VAL A 146 -23.57 -6.19 1.75
CA VAL A 146 -23.68 -4.78 1.37
C VAL A 146 -22.86 -4.60 0.10
N THR A 147 -23.50 -4.80 -1.04
CA THR A 147 -22.97 -4.30 -2.32
C THR A 147 -23.23 -2.79 -2.36
N PRO A 148 -22.28 -1.96 -2.83
CA PRO A 148 -22.55 -0.55 -3.11
C PRO A 148 -23.62 -0.38 -4.18
#